data_AF-A0A8J1KUX2-F1
#
_entry.id   AF-A0A8J1KUX2-F1
#
_cell.length_a   1.000
_cell.length_b   1.000
_cell.length_c   1.000
_cell.angle_alpha   90.00
_cell.angle_beta   90.00
_cell.angle_gamma   90.00
#
_symmetry.space_group_name_H-M   'P 1'
#
loop_
_entity.id
_entity.type
_entity.pdbx_description
1 polymer ?
#
loop_
_entity_poly.entity_id
_entity_poly.type
_entity_poly.pdbx_seq_one_letter_code
_entity_poly.pdbx_strand_id
1 'polypeptide(L)'
;MKKLECCQVSILSNIPATFNSPVGLAAFILEKFSTWNDLDFQDHEDGGLERKFSLNDLLTNVYWVTGSIVSSMRFYKEALGKGIETAKHEKVPVTVPTGVVSFPNELVHCPPLWAKQKYLNIVSFNYMPRGGHFAAFEKPELLAKDVQQFVSYC
;
A
#
# COMPACT_ATOMS: atom_id res chain seq x y z
N MET A 1 6.23 14.05 9.28
CA MET A 1 6.26 12.58 9.16
C MET A 1 6.04 11.83 10.47
N LYS A 2 6.69 12.14 11.60
CA LYS A 2 6.52 11.41 12.88
C LYS A 2 5.11 11.38 13.52
N LYS A 3 4.17 12.25 13.11
CA LYS A 3 2.82 12.33 13.72
C LYS A 3 1.83 11.26 13.21
N LEU A 4 1.99 10.75 11.99
CA LEU A 4 1.06 9.76 11.42
C LEU A 4 1.33 8.33 11.96
N GLU A 5 2.60 8.00 12.22
CA GLU A 5 3.00 6.68 12.75
C GLU A 5 2.48 6.42 14.17
N CYS A 6 2.38 7.46 15.00
CA CYS A 6 1.89 7.32 16.37
C CYS A 6 0.38 7.04 16.41
N CYS A 7 -0.42 7.68 15.54
CA CYS A 7 -1.88 7.45 15.50
C CYS A 7 -2.25 6.03 15.07
N GLN A 8 -1.56 5.43 14.09
CA GLN A 8 -1.88 4.08 13.63
C GLN A 8 -1.60 3.00 14.69
N VAL A 9 -0.53 3.15 15.48
CA VAL A 9 -0.20 2.19 16.54
C VAL A 9 -1.09 2.35 17.77
N SER A 10 -1.49 3.57 18.12
CA SER A 10 -2.40 3.83 19.25
C SER A 10 -3.84 3.37 18.99
N ILE A 11 -4.27 3.29 17.72
CA ILE A 11 -5.59 2.74 17.39
C ILE A 11 -5.65 1.23 17.68
N LEU A 12 -4.54 0.49 17.55
CA LEU A 12 -4.47 -0.98 17.67
C LEU A 12 -4.93 -1.56 19.02
N SER A 13 -4.94 -0.78 20.10
CA SER A 13 -5.31 -1.27 21.44
C SER A 13 -6.83 -1.25 21.72
N ASN A 14 -7.63 -0.47 20.99
CA ASN A 14 -9.08 -0.31 21.21
C ASN A 14 -9.95 -1.00 20.13
N ILE A 15 -9.31 -1.75 19.24
CA ILE A 15 -9.88 -2.34 18.02
C ILE A 15 -10.98 -3.42 18.15
N PRO A 16 -11.09 -4.25 19.22
CA PRO A 16 -11.95 -5.44 19.14
C PRO A 16 -13.42 -5.13 18.82
N ALA A 17 -13.91 -3.94 19.19
CA ALA A 17 -15.31 -3.56 19.02
C ALA A 17 -15.66 -3.18 17.57
N THR A 18 -14.79 -2.47 16.85
CA THR A 18 -15.09 -1.97 15.49
C THR A 18 -15.10 -3.06 14.43
N PHE A 19 -14.38 -4.16 14.65
CA PHE A 19 -14.30 -5.27 13.68
C PHE A 19 -15.37 -6.34 13.84
N ASN A 20 -16.13 -6.30 14.93
CA ASN A 20 -17.34 -7.12 15.06
C ASN A 20 -18.55 -6.48 14.35
N SER A 21 -18.40 -5.27 13.79
CA SER A 21 -19.41 -4.59 12.99
C SER A 21 -19.01 -4.60 11.51
N PRO A 22 -19.88 -5.06 10.60
CA PRO A 22 -19.57 -5.03 9.16
C PRO A 22 -19.41 -3.60 8.65
N VAL A 23 -20.16 -2.64 9.20
CA VAL A 23 -20.04 -1.22 8.87
C VAL A 23 -18.74 -0.63 9.39
N GLY A 24 -18.33 -1.00 10.61
CA GLY A 24 -17.06 -0.54 11.19
C GLY A 24 -15.85 -1.08 10.43
N LEU A 25 -15.89 -2.36 10.03
CA LEU A 25 -14.86 -2.95 9.19
C LEU A 25 -14.82 -2.31 7.80
N ALA A 26 -15.99 -2.12 7.17
CA ALA A 26 -16.09 -1.48 5.86
C ALA A 26 -15.52 -0.06 5.90
N ALA A 27 -15.92 0.78 6.86
CA ALA A 27 -15.40 2.14 7.01
C ALA A 27 -13.87 2.16 7.17
N PHE A 28 -13.32 1.24 7.98
CA PHE A 28 -11.89 1.13 8.19
C PHE A 28 -11.11 0.77 6.92
N ILE A 29 -11.63 -0.16 6.11
CA ILE A 29 -10.98 -0.60 4.87
C ILE A 29 -11.17 0.45 3.77
N LEU A 30 -12.38 0.96 3.59
CA LEU A 30 -12.74 1.89 2.52
C LEU A 30 -12.00 3.22 2.63
N GLU A 31 -11.73 3.72 3.84
CA GLU A 31 -10.92 4.91 4.01
C GLU A 31 -9.54 4.78 3.35
N LYS A 32 -8.94 3.58 3.33
CA LYS A 32 -7.65 3.35 2.63
C LYS A 32 -7.81 3.37 1.12
N PHE A 33 -8.90 2.81 0.59
CA PHE A 33 -9.20 2.88 -0.84
C PHE A 33 -9.52 4.30 -1.31
N SER A 34 -9.98 5.17 -0.41
CA SER A 34 -10.07 6.60 -0.69
C SER A 34 -8.66 7.22 -0.69
N THR A 35 -8.04 7.32 0.49
CA THR A 35 -6.90 8.21 0.71
C THR A 35 -5.59 7.74 0.08
N TRP A 36 -5.41 6.44 -0.14
CA TRP A 36 -4.17 5.89 -0.70
C TRP A 36 -4.16 5.85 -2.24
N ASN A 37 -5.28 6.17 -2.88
CA ASN A 37 -5.34 6.29 -4.34
C ASN A 37 -5.26 7.73 -4.81
N ASP A 38 -5.81 8.66 -4.03
CA ASP A 38 -5.69 10.08 -4.27
C ASP A 38 -5.93 10.84 -2.97
N LEU A 39 -5.07 11.81 -2.65
CA LEU A 39 -5.24 12.61 -1.44
C LEU A 39 -6.42 13.58 -1.57
N ASP A 40 -6.73 14.01 -2.79
CA ASP A 40 -7.84 14.92 -3.07
C ASP A 40 -9.20 14.29 -2.72
N PHE A 41 -9.26 12.95 -2.63
CA PHE A 41 -10.48 12.23 -2.25
C PHE A 41 -10.93 12.47 -0.80
N GLN A 42 -10.05 13.00 0.06
CA GLN A 42 -10.39 13.37 1.43
C GLN A 42 -11.39 14.53 1.51
N ASP A 43 -11.38 15.40 0.51
CA ASP A 43 -12.23 16.59 0.47
C ASP A 43 -13.61 16.32 -0.17
N HIS A 44 -13.82 15.11 -0.69
CA HIS A 44 -15.10 14.69 -1.26
C HIS A 44 -16.03 14.10 -0.20
N GLU A 45 -17.33 14.46 -0.24
CA GLU A 45 -18.34 13.95 0.70
C GLU A 45 -18.49 12.41 0.65
N ASP A 46 -18.28 11.81 -0.52
CA ASP A 46 -18.34 10.35 -0.75
C ASP A 46 -16.96 9.66 -0.60
N GLY A 47 -15.92 10.41 -0.25
CA GLY A 47 -14.54 9.92 -0.21
C GLY A 47 -13.99 9.49 -1.56
N GLY A 48 -14.62 9.85 -2.68
CA GLY A 48 -14.17 9.51 -4.03
C GLY A 48 -14.12 8.01 -4.36
N LEU A 49 -14.78 7.15 -3.58
CA LEU A 49 -14.64 5.69 -3.65
C LEU A 49 -15.03 5.10 -5.01
N GLU A 50 -16.08 5.65 -5.64
CA GLU A 50 -16.61 5.16 -6.92
C GLU A 50 -15.86 5.71 -8.14
N ARG A 51 -14.89 6.61 -7.96
CA ARG A 51 -14.16 7.22 -9.08
C ARG A 51 -13.19 6.26 -9.77
N LYS A 52 -12.65 5.31 -9.01
CA LYS A 52 -11.59 4.39 -9.46
C LYS A 52 -12.00 2.92 -9.41
N PHE A 53 -12.93 2.55 -8.55
CA PHE A 53 -13.39 1.18 -8.33
C PHE A 53 -14.91 1.14 -8.28
N SER A 54 -15.53 0.02 -8.64
CA SER A 54 -16.95 -0.15 -8.35
C SER A 54 -17.14 -0.52 -6.87
N LEU A 55 -18.32 -0.23 -6.31
CA LEU A 55 -18.65 -0.67 -4.96
C LEU A 55 -18.60 -2.20 -4.83
N ASN A 56 -18.93 -2.95 -5.87
CA ASN A 56 -18.81 -4.41 -5.86
C ASN A 56 -17.36 -4.86 -5.72
N ASP A 57 -16.44 -4.21 -6.43
CA ASP A 57 -15.01 -4.50 -6.35
C ASP A 57 -14.48 -4.24 -4.92
N LEU A 58 -14.91 -3.14 -4.31
CA LEU A 58 -14.56 -2.77 -2.94
C LEU A 58 -15.20 -3.68 -1.88
N LEU A 59 -16.41 -4.19 -2.12
CA LEU A 59 -17.11 -5.09 -1.20
C LEU A 59 -16.62 -6.53 -1.29
N THR A 60 -15.95 -6.92 -2.39
CA THR A 60 -15.35 -8.25 -2.58
C THR A 60 -14.05 -8.41 -1.78
N ASN A 61 -14.02 -7.87 -0.55
CA ASN A 61 -12.91 -8.01 0.37
C ASN A 61 -13.11 -9.24 1.26
N VAL A 62 -12.11 -10.13 1.29
CA VAL A 62 -12.20 -11.45 1.96
C VAL A 62 -12.18 -11.37 3.49
N TYR A 63 -11.90 -10.19 4.07
CA TYR A 63 -11.67 -10.01 5.50
C TYR A 63 -12.86 -10.36 6.39
N TRP A 64 -14.09 -10.02 5.97
CA TRP A 64 -15.29 -10.31 6.77
C TRP A 64 -15.59 -11.81 6.79
N VAL A 65 -15.62 -12.43 5.60
CA VAL A 65 -15.92 -13.86 5.45
C VAL A 65 -14.90 -14.75 6.15
N THR A 66 -13.63 -14.35 6.14
CA THR A 66 -12.53 -15.14 6.74
C THR A 66 -12.23 -14.76 8.20
N GLY A 67 -12.81 -13.69 8.73
CA GLY A 67 -12.51 -13.20 10.08
C GLY A 67 -11.03 -12.79 10.27
N SER A 68 -10.33 -12.44 9.19
CA SER A 68 -8.86 -12.32 9.18
C SER A 68 -8.32 -10.91 9.46
N ILE A 69 -9.19 -9.94 9.77
CA ILE A 69 -8.75 -8.56 9.99
C ILE A 69 -7.74 -8.47 11.15
N VAL A 70 -8.00 -9.12 12.29
CA VAL A 70 -7.08 -9.09 13.45
C VAL A 70 -5.77 -9.81 13.16
N SER A 71 -5.81 -10.97 12.50
CA SER A 71 -4.59 -11.70 12.15
C SER A 71 -3.73 -10.94 11.16
N SER A 72 -4.34 -10.25 10.18
CA SER A 72 -3.61 -9.38 9.24
C SER A 72 -2.92 -8.22 9.94
N MET A 73 -3.56 -7.62 10.95
CA MET A 73 -2.99 -6.48 11.68
C MET A 73 -1.80 -6.83 12.56
N ARG A 74 -1.67 -8.09 12.99
CA ARG A 74 -0.51 -8.53 13.80
C ARG A 74 0.80 -8.28 13.09
N PHE A 75 0.83 -8.33 11.75
CA PHE A 75 2.01 -8.01 10.97
C PHE A 75 2.59 -6.64 11.34
N TYR A 76 1.77 -5.61 11.52
CA TYR A 76 2.25 -4.27 11.88
C TYR A 76 2.97 -4.26 13.23
N LYS A 77 2.43 -4.97 14.23
CA LYS A 77 3.08 -5.08 15.55
C LYS A 77 4.42 -5.80 15.45
N GLU A 78 4.48 -6.90 14.71
CA GLU A 78 5.70 -7.72 14.63
C GLU A 78 6.78 -7.08 13.74
N ALA A 79 6.39 -6.45 12.63
CA ALA A 79 7.30 -5.82 11.69
C ALA A 79 7.76 -4.43 12.14
N LEU A 80 6.85 -3.62 12.71
CA LEU A 80 7.13 -2.22 13.05
C LEU A 80 7.30 -1.98 14.56
N GLY A 81 6.96 -2.93 15.43
CA GLY A 81 7.01 -2.76 16.89
C GLY A 81 8.40 -2.51 17.46
N LYS A 82 9.46 -2.80 16.68
CA LYS A 82 10.85 -2.51 17.04
C LYS A 82 11.37 -1.19 16.45
N GLY A 83 10.56 -0.52 15.60
CA GLY A 83 10.92 0.67 14.83
C GLY A 83 11.31 0.35 13.38
N ILE A 84 11.08 1.31 12.49
CA ILE A 84 11.49 1.27 11.07
C ILE A 84 13.02 1.32 10.99
N GLU A 85 13.64 0.60 10.03
CA GLU A 85 15.11 0.50 9.84
C GLU A 85 15.89 -0.18 10.98
N THR A 86 15.19 -0.84 11.92
CA THR A 86 15.82 -1.55 13.03
C THR A 86 16.14 -3.00 12.72
N ALA A 87 15.54 -3.57 11.67
CA ALA A 87 15.74 -4.95 11.32
C ALA A 87 17.01 -5.11 10.46
N LYS A 88 17.82 -6.13 10.78
CA LYS A 88 19.10 -6.38 10.08
C LYS A 88 18.91 -6.52 8.56
N HIS A 89 17.81 -7.11 8.12
CA HIS A 89 17.53 -7.33 6.69
C HIS A 89 17.23 -6.02 5.94
N GLU A 90 16.79 -4.95 6.61
CA GLU A 90 16.57 -3.64 5.98
C GLU A 90 17.91 -3.03 5.52
N LYS A 91 19.01 -3.36 6.20
CA LYS A 91 20.38 -2.88 5.88
C LYS A 91 21.12 -3.75 4.87
N VAL A 92 20.64 -4.97 4.59
CA VAL A 92 21.30 -5.88 3.64
C VAL A 92 20.97 -5.44 2.20
N PRO A 93 21.97 -5.19 1.34
CA PRO A 93 21.70 -4.80 -0.05
C PRO A 93 21.10 -5.95 -0.87
N VAL A 94 20.32 -5.59 -1.88
CA VAL A 94 19.74 -6.49 -2.88
C VAL A 94 20.59 -6.42 -4.14
N THR A 95 21.19 -7.54 -4.54
CA THR A 95 22.12 -7.63 -5.68
C THR A 95 21.51 -8.24 -6.95
N VAL A 96 20.34 -8.86 -6.84
CA VAL A 96 19.61 -9.44 -7.98
C VAL A 96 19.03 -8.36 -8.90
N PRO A 97 18.84 -8.63 -10.21
CA PRO A 97 18.17 -7.70 -11.12
C PRO A 97 16.83 -7.24 -10.55
N THR A 98 16.65 -5.93 -10.44
CA THR A 98 15.48 -5.31 -9.83
C THR A 98 14.82 -4.32 -10.79
N GLY A 99 13.51 -4.42 -10.95
CA GLY A 99 12.68 -3.40 -11.59
C GLY A 99 11.94 -2.57 -10.54
N VAL A 100 11.85 -1.26 -10.76
CA VAL A 100 11.09 -0.34 -9.89
C VAL A 100 10.11 0.45 -10.75
N VAL A 101 8.84 0.44 -10.33
CA VAL A 101 7.79 1.27 -10.91
C VAL A 101 7.28 2.24 -9.85
N SER A 102 7.19 3.53 -10.21
CA SER A 102 6.75 4.59 -9.31
C SER A 102 5.45 5.21 -9.83
N PHE A 103 4.38 5.05 -9.05
CA PHE A 103 3.08 5.66 -9.30
C PHE A 103 2.99 7.03 -8.62
N PRO A 104 2.31 8.01 -9.23
CA PRO A 104 2.32 9.40 -8.76
C PRO A 104 1.58 9.61 -7.43
N ASN A 105 0.59 8.78 -7.10
CA ASN A 105 -0.17 8.90 -5.85
C ASN A 105 0.22 7.81 -4.82
N GLU A 106 1.44 7.28 -4.91
CA GLU A 106 1.97 6.37 -3.88
C GLU A 106 2.27 7.13 -2.57
N LEU A 107 2.06 6.48 -1.43
CA LEU A 107 2.25 7.08 -0.11
C LEU A 107 3.72 7.42 0.16
N VAL A 108 4.64 6.59 -0.32
CA VAL A 108 6.07 6.73 -0.11
C VAL A 108 6.80 6.73 -1.45
N HIS A 109 7.19 7.92 -1.89
CA HIS A 109 8.02 8.07 -3.07
C HIS A 109 9.49 7.80 -2.75
N CYS A 110 10.10 6.90 -3.50
CA CYS A 110 11.53 6.60 -3.42
C CYS A 110 12.22 7.06 -4.71
N PRO A 111 12.98 8.17 -4.69
CA PRO A 111 13.78 8.60 -5.83
C PRO A 111 14.82 7.52 -6.23
N PRO A 112 15.21 7.45 -7.51
CA PRO A 112 16.20 6.47 -7.99
C PRO A 112 17.51 6.48 -7.19
N LEU A 113 17.94 7.65 -6.73
CA LEU A 113 19.15 7.79 -5.91
C LEU A 113 19.05 7.07 -4.56
N TRP A 114 17.87 7.11 -3.94
CA TRP A 114 17.61 6.41 -2.67
C TRP A 114 17.41 4.92 -2.90
N ALA A 115 16.68 4.55 -3.97
CA ALA A 115 16.49 3.15 -4.34
C ALA A 115 17.83 2.42 -4.53
N LYS A 116 18.82 3.08 -5.14
CA LYS A 116 20.16 2.53 -5.35
C LYS A 116 20.95 2.23 -4.07
N GLN A 117 20.57 2.79 -2.92
CA GLN A 117 21.21 2.45 -1.64
C GLN A 117 20.85 1.03 -1.20
N LYS A 118 19.65 0.57 -1.54
CA LYS A 118 19.14 -0.77 -1.21
C LYS A 118 19.32 -1.75 -2.36
N TYR A 119 18.99 -1.34 -3.58
CA TYR A 119 19.00 -2.17 -4.78
C TYR A 119 20.21 -1.83 -5.65
N LEU A 120 21.22 -2.69 -5.63
CA LEU A 120 22.49 -2.41 -6.31
C LEU A 120 22.45 -2.67 -7.82
N ASN A 121 21.47 -3.45 -8.29
CA ASN A 121 21.30 -3.81 -9.70
C ASN A 121 19.87 -3.48 -10.20
N ILE A 122 19.56 -2.19 -10.30
CA ILE A 122 18.30 -1.73 -10.89
C ILE A 122 18.44 -1.73 -12.41
N VAL A 123 17.68 -2.60 -13.09
CA VAL A 123 17.70 -2.73 -14.56
C VAL A 123 16.61 -1.92 -15.25
N SER A 124 15.54 -1.57 -14.52
CA SER A 124 14.48 -0.68 -14.99
C SER A 124 13.95 0.17 -13.85
N PHE A 125 13.70 1.46 -14.14
CA PHE A 125 13.07 2.39 -13.23
C PHE A 125 12.10 3.26 -14.02
N ASN A 126 10.80 3.05 -13.84
CA ASN A 126 9.77 3.69 -14.65
C ASN A 126 8.83 4.54 -13.79
N TYR A 127 8.54 5.75 -14.25
CA TYR A 127 7.51 6.61 -13.67
C TYR A 127 6.20 6.44 -14.43
N MET A 128 5.13 6.12 -13.73
CA MET A 128 3.82 5.96 -14.33
C MET A 128 3.08 7.29 -14.43
N PRO A 129 2.30 7.52 -15.50
CA PRO A 129 1.61 8.80 -15.68
C PRO A 129 0.41 8.99 -14.74
N ARG A 130 -0.09 7.91 -14.13
CA ARG A 130 -1.27 7.90 -13.25
C ARG A 130 -1.31 6.62 -12.43
N GLY A 131 -2.02 6.68 -11.29
CA GLY A 131 -2.26 5.57 -10.38
C GLY A 131 -1.76 5.88 -8.96
N GLY A 132 -2.26 5.14 -7.98
CA GLY A 132 -1.82 5.22 -6.58
C GLY A 132 -1.35 3.89 -6.01
N HIS A 133 -1.56 3.71 -4.70
CA HIS A 133 -1.03 2.59 -3.94
C HIS A 133 -1.50 1.21 -4.43
N PHE A 134 -2.77 1.09 -4.85
CA PHE A 134 -3.33 -0.16 -5.36
C PHE A 134 -3.14 -0.30 -6.87
N ALA A 135 -1.91 -0.09 -7.36
CA ALA A 135 -1.57 -0.02 -8.78
C ALA A 135 -2.12 -1.18 -9.63
N ALA A 136 -1.99 -2.41 -9.15
CA ALA A 136 -2.48 -3.60 -9.85
C ALA A 136 -4.01 -3.60 -10.03
N PHE A 137 -4.73 -2.98 -9.09
CA PHE A 137 -6.18 -2.93 -9.08
C PHE A 137 -6.70 -1.70 -9.84
N GLU A 138 -6.05 -0.54 -9.67
CA GLU A 138 -6.46 0.72 -10.31
C GLU A 138 -6.07 0.79 -11.80
N LYS A 139 -4.87 0.29 -12.13
CA LYS A 139 -4.25 0.38 -13.45
C LYS A 139 -3.58 -0.96 -13.84
N PRO A 140 -4.36 -2.06 -13.92
CA PRO A 140 -3.83 -3.39 -14.19
C PRO A 140 -2.99 -3.46 -15.48
N GLU A 141 -3.46 -2.81 -16.55
CA GLU A 141 -2.74 -2.80 -17.83
C GLU A 141 -1.40 -2.06 -17.79
N LEU A 142 -1.31 -0.97 -17.02
CA LEU A 142 -0.05 -0.21 -16.90
C LEU A 142 0.98 -1.04 -16.15
N LEU A 143 0.58 -1.62 -15.01
CA LEU A 143 1.47 -2.48 -14.23
C LEU A 143 1.85 -3.75 -15.00
N ALA A 144 0.90 -4.39 -15.68
CA ALA A 144 1.17 -5.61 -16.44
C ALA A 144 2.18 -5.38 -17.57
N LYS A 145 2.06 -4.27 -18.31
CA LYS A 145 3.04 -3.89 -19.35
C LYS A 145 4.43 -3.66 -18.78
N ASP A 146 4.53 -2.98 -17.65
CA ASP A 146 5.80 -2.74 -16.96
C ASP A 146 6.47 -4.05 -16.51
N VAL A 147 5.69 -4.97 -15.92
CA VAL A 147 6.18 -6.30 -15.52
C VAL A 147 6.65 -7.12 -16.73
N GLN A 148 5.89 -7.11 -17.83
CA GLN A 148 6.28 -7.82 -19.06
C GLN A 148 7.58 -7.25 -19.65
N GLN A 149 7.72 -5.92 -19.66
CA GLN A 149 8.94 -5.26 -20.09
C GLN A 149 10.12 -5.62 -19.16
N PHE A 150 9.91 -5.63 -17.84
CA PHE A 150 10.93 -6.01 -16.88
C PHE A 150 11.46 -7.43 -17.13
N VAL A 151 10.57 -8.40 -17.34
CA VAL A 151 10.96 -9.79 -17.60
C VAL A 151 11.78 -9.92 -18.89
N SER A 152 11.58 -9.06 -19.89
CA SER A 152 12.37 -9.08 -21.13
C SER A 152 13.83 -8.63 -20.95
N TYR A 153 14.19 -8.02 -19.81
CA TYR A 153 15.58 -7.65 -19.48
C TYR A 153 16.38 -8.80 -18.84
N CYS A 154 15.73 -9.92 -18.53
CA CYS A 154 16.32 -11.11 -17.89
C CYS A 154 16.56 -12.22 -18.92
#